data_AF-A0A3M0BFB9-F1
#
_entry.id   AF-A0A3M0BFB9-F1
#
_cell.length_a   1.000
_cell.length_b   1.000
_cell.length_c   1.000
_cell.angle_alpha   90.00
_cell.angle_beta   90.00
_cell.angle_gamma   90.00
#
_symmetry.space_group_name_H-M   'P 1'
#
loop_
_entity.id
_entity.type
_entity.pdbx_description
1 polymer ?
#
loop_
_entity_poly.entity_id
_entity_poly.type
_entity_poly.pdbx_seq_one_letter_code
_entity_poly.pdbx_strand_id
1 'polypeptide(L)'
;MKIKGFSLLELIIVVAILSLLLSILLELIIVVAILSLLLSISIPYYIKYKKNAYLASIYYSFTNCARSLALDYSWNSTVKSKICNFQYTTDTCEIYIDETKPDYPVRIKGNTCNISLKGFHFSCEIKSLKKVYCYEQK
;
A
#
# COMPACT_ATOMS: atom_id res chain seq x y z
N MET A 1 60.16 31.17 -31.27
CA MET A 1 59.32 30.03 -31.72
C MET A 1 57.85 30.48 -31.62
N LYS A 2 57.29 31.01 -32.70
CA LYS A 2 55.89 31.47 -32.77
C LYS A 2 55.00 30.25 -32.98
N ILE A 3 54.42 29.74 -31.90
CA ILE A 3 53.26 28.86 -32.02
C ILE A 3 52.15 29.74 -32.58
N LYS A 4 51.70 29.45 -33.80
CA LYS A 4 50.59 30.14 -34.44
C LYS A 4 49.36 30.06 -33.53
N GLY A 5 48.89 31.21 -33.06
CA GLY A 5 47.45 31.50 -33.07
C GLY A 5 46.63 31.29 -31.81
N PHE A 6 47.15 31.53 -30.60
CA PHE A 6 46.27 31.74 -29.42
C PHE A 6 46.87 32.80 -28.49
N SER A 7 46.08 33.82 -28.15
CA SER A 7 46.47 34.81 -27.13
C SER A 7 46.46 34.16 -25.75
N LEU A 8 47.40 34.54 -24.87
CA LEU A 8 47.46 34.05 -23.49
C LEU A 8 46.12 34.29 -22.74
N LEU A 9 45.42 35.38 -23.09
CA LEU A 9 44.13 35.73 -22.52
C LEU A 9 43.03 34.73 -22.89
N GLU A 10 42.97 34.30 -24.15
CA GLU A 10 41.98 33.33 -24.61
C GLU A 10 42.21 31.96 -23.96
N LEU A 11 43.48 31.58 -23.75
CA LEU A 11 43.81 30.35 -23.05
C LEU A 11 43.33 30.37 -21.59
N ILE A 12 43.52 31.48 -20.88
CA ILE A 12 43.06 31.64 -19.49
C ILE A 12 41.52 31.56 -19.41
N ILE A 13 40.83 32.21 -20.34
CA ILE A 13 39.35 32.20 -20.39
C ILE A 13 38.84 30.78 -20.64
N VAL A 14 39.42 30.05 -21.60
CA VAL A 14 39.02 28.66 -21.91
C VAL A 14 39.24 27.75 -20.71
N VAL A 15 40.39 27.86 -20.03
CA VAL A 15 40.69 27.05 -18.84
C VAL A 15 39.73 27.36 -17.68
N ALA A 16 39.39 28.64 -17.46
CA ALA A 16 38.45 29.05 -16.43
C ALA A 16 37.03 28.53 -16.69
N ILE A 17 36.55 28.63 -17.94
CA ILE A 17 35.24 28.10 -18.32
C ILE A 17 35.21 26.58 -18.18
N LEU A 18 36.27 25.89 -18.59
CA LEU A 18 36.37 24.43 -18.49
C LEU A 18 36.35 23.96 -17.02
N SER A 19 37.05 24.66 -16.12
CA SER A 19 37.05 24.30 -14.69
C SER A 19 35.69 24.51 -14.04
N LEU A 20 35.01 25.62 -14.36
CA LEU A 20 33.65 25.92 -13.90
C LEU A 20 32.63 24.89 -14.40
N LEU A 21 32.73 24.48 -15.67
CA LEU A 21 31.86 23.44 -16.23
C LEU A 21 32.09 22.09 -15.56
N LEU A 22 33.35 21.74 -15.28
CA LEU A 22 33.68 20.48 -14.61
C LEU A 22 33.10 20.42 -13.19
N SER A 23 33.14 21.53 -12.44
CA SER A 23 32.58 21.58 -11.08
C SER A 23 31.06 21.44 -11.10
N ILE A 24 30.37 22.10 -12.04
CA ILE A 24 28.91 22.02 -12.16
C ILE A 24 28.45 20.60 -12.53
N LEU A 25 29.17 19.94 -13.46
CA LEU A 25 28.83 18.57 -13.85
C LEU A 25 29.01 17.59 -12.69
N LEU A 26 30.12 17.72 -11.96
CA LEU A 26 30.42 16.83 -10.83
C LEU A 26 29.37 16.96 -9.72
N GLU A 27 28.98 18.18 -9.40
CA GLU A 27 27.97 18.44 -8.38
C GLU A 27 26.62 17.84 -8.76
N LEU A 28 26.20 17.98 -10.02
CA LEU A 28 24.96 17.38 -10.52
C LEU A 28 24.99 15.85 -10.43
N ILE A 29 26.12 15.21 -10.78
CA ILE A 29 26.27 13.75 -10.72
C ILE A 29 26.11 13.24 -9.28
N ILE A 30 26.72 13.92 -8.31
CA ILE A 30 26.62 13.54 -6.89
C ILE A 30 25.17 13.65 -6.39
N VAL A 31 24.48 14.73 -6.75
CA VAL A 31 23.08 14.92 -6.35
C VAL A 31 22.18 13.83 -6.93
N VAL A 32 22.34 13.50 -8.22
CA VAL A 32 21.56 12.42 -8.86
C VAL A 32 21.86 11.06 -8.22
N ALA A 33 23.12 10.78 -7.89
CA ALA A 33 23.51 9.55 -7.21
C ALA A 33 22.81 9.40 -5.85
N ILE A 34 22.81 10.45 -5.03
CA ILE A 34 22.16 10.41 -3.71
C ILE A 34 20.64 10.25 -3.85
N LEU A 35 20.00 10.95 -4.78
CA LEU A 35 18.56 10.83 -5.03
C LEU A 35 18.16 9.41 -5.46
N SER A 36 18.98 8.77 -6.31
CA SER A 36 18.72 7.40 -6.76
C SER A 36 18.71 6.39 -5.60
N LEU A 37 19.62 6.55 -4.64
CA LEU A 37 19.70 5.70 -3.45
C LEU A 37 18.49 5.90 -2.53
N LEU A 38 18.09 7.16 -2.30
CA LEU A 38 16.93 7.50 -1.48
C LEU A 38 15.62 6.92 -2.05
N LEU A 39 15.43 7.03 -3.37
CA LEU A 39 14.24 6.51 -4.04
C LEU A 39 14.15 4.98 -3.95
N SER A 40 15.28 4.29 -4.10
CA SER A 40 15.35 2.83 -3.99
C SER A 40 14.82 2.31 -2.66
N ILE A 41 15.09 3.03 -1.57
CA ILE A 41 14.66 2.66 -0.21
C ILE A 41 13.21 3.12 0.05
N SER A 42 12.85 4.34 -0.31
CA SER A 42 11.56 4.94 0.08
C SER A 42 10.34 4.25 -0.55
N ILE A 43 10.45 3.78 -1.79
CA ILE A 43 9.34 3.14 -2.53
C ILE A 43 8.79 1.88 -1.82
N PRO A 44 9.60 0.87 -1.47
CA PRO A 44 9.08 -0.33 -0.80
C PRO A 44 8.50 -0.03 0.59
N TYR A 45 9.06 0.95 1.32
CA TYR A 45 8.49 1.40 2.59
C TYR A 45 7.09 1.98 2.38
N TYR A 46 6.93 2.92 1.43
CA TYR A 46 5.62 3.51 1.13
C TYR A 46 4.58 2.44 0.77
N ILE A 47 4.94 1.48 -0.09
CA ILE A 47 4.05 0.38 -0.49
C ILE A 47 3.63 -0.45 0.73
N LYS A 48 4.56 -0.79 1.62
CA LYS A 48 4.28 -1.56 2.85
C LYS A 48 3.31 -0.82 3.77
N TYR A 49 3.54 0.47 4.03
CA TYR A 49 2.65 1.25 4.91
C TYR A 49 1.25 1.42 4.31
N LYS A 50 1.17 1.71 3.01
CA LYS A 50 -0.09 1.82 2.28
C LYS A 50 -0.88 0.51 2.33
N LYS A 51 -0.21 -0.64 2.14
CA LYS A 51 -0.82 -1.96 2.27
C LYS A 51 -1.40 -2.20 3.65
N ASN A 52 -0.63 -1.90 4.70
CA ASN A 52 -1.08 -2.09 6.08
C ASN A 52 -2.29 -1.19 6.43
N ALA A 53 -2.34 0.03 5.88
CA ALA A 53 -3.50 0.90 6.03
C ALA A 53 -4.76 0.29 5.39
N TYR A 54 -4.63 -0.32 4.20
CA TYR A 54 -5.75 -1.03 3.58
C TYR A 54 -6.19 -2.26 4.39
N LEU A 55 -5.26 -3.07 4.90
CA LEU A 55 -5.59 -4.18 5.79
C LEU A 55 -6.36 -3.73 7.04
N ALA A 56 -5.91 -2.64 7.67
CA ALA A 56 -6.60 -2.06 8.82
C ALA A 56 -8.01 -1.56 8.48
N SER A 57 -8.18 -0.94 7.30
CA SER A 57 -9.49 -0.48 6.81
C SER A 57 -10.45 -1.64 6.53
N ILE A 58 -9.97 -2.72 5.90
CA ILE A 58 -10.75 -3.94 5.70
C ILE A 58 -11.17 -4.53 7.05
N TYR A 59 -10.23 -4.66 7.99
CA TYR A 59 -10.50 -5.21 9.32
C TYR A 59 -11.54 -4.39 10.08
N TYR A 60 -11.44 -3.06 10.03
CA TYR A 60 -12.42 -2.15 10.62
C TYR A 60 -13.81 -2.32 10.00
N SER A 61 -13.88 -2.38 8.67
CA SER A 61 -15.13 -2.59 7.93
C SER A 61 -15.78 -3.94 8.27
N PHE A 62 -14.98 -5.01 8.35
CA PHE A 62 -15.45 -6.34 8.77
C PHE A 62 -15.99 -6.33 10.20
N THR A 63 -15.25 -5.72 11.12
CA THR A 63 -15.64 -5.66 12.53
C THR A 63 -16.97 -4.90 12.68
N ASN A 64 -17.14 -3.79 11.98
CA ASN A 64 -18.39 -3.02 12.01
C ASN A 64 -19.55 -3.78 11.37
N CYS A 65 -19.31 -4.45 10.24
CA CYS A 65 -20.30 -5.27 9.56
C CYS A 65 -20.78 -6.44 10.45
N ALA A 66 -19.84 -7.16 11.07
CA ALA A 66 -20.14 -8.25 12.00
C ALA A 66 -20.89 -7.77 13.24
N ARG A 67 -20.49 -6.63 13.83
CA ARG A 67 -21.22 -6.03 14.96
C ARG A 67 -22.63 -5.63 14.56
N SER A 68 -22.80 -5.04 13.37
CA SER A 68 -24.12 -4.67 12.89
C SER A 68 -25.01 -5.88 12.62
N LEU A 69 -24.49 -6.96 12.04
CA LEU A 69 -25.23 -8.22 11.89
C LEU A 69 -25.63 -8.80 13.25
N ALA A 70 -24.73 -8.80 14.23
CA ALA A 70 -25.05 -9.29 15.57
C ALA A 70 -26.16 -8.47 16.25
N LEU A 71 -26.16 -7.14 16.07
CA LEU A 71 -27.23 -6.27 16.54
C LEU A 71 -28.55 -6.58 15.82
N ASP A 72 -28.53 -6.66 14.49
CA ASP A 72 -29.73 -6.94 13.69
C ASP A 72 -30.34 -8.30 14.07
N TYR A 73 -29.51 -9.33 14.29
CA TYR A 73 -29.94 -10.64 14.74
C TYR A 73 -30.49 -10.62 16.17
N SER A 74 -29.91 -9.82 17.07
CA SER A 74 -30.40 -9.69 18.44
C SER A 74 -31.79 -9.04 18.53
N TRP A 75 -32.12 -8.16 17.58
CA TRP A 75 -33.45 -7.55 17.48
C TRP A 75 -34.43 -8.40 16.68
N ASN A 76 -33.95 -9.05 15.61
CA ASN A 76 -34.76 -9.90 14.76
C ASN A 76 -33.96 -11.14 14.34
N SER A 77 -34.26 -12.28 14.97
CA SER A 77 -33.59 -13.55 14.74
C SER A 77 -33.78 -14.12 13.33
N THR A 78 -34.64 -13.52 12.49
CA THR A 78 -34.74 -13.89 11.07
C THR A 78 -33.58 -13.33 10.24
N VAL A 79 -32.89 -12.28 10.70
CA VAL A 79 -31.77 -11.66 9.99
C VAL A 79 -30.47 -12.40 10.32
N LYS A 80 -30.13 -13.40 9.51
CA LYS A 80 -28.97 -14.28 9.74
C LYS A 80 -27.77 -13.97 8.87
N SER A 81 -27.90 -13.11 7.87
CA SER A 81 -26.81 -12.74 6.97
C SER A 81 -26.78 -11.26 6.64
N LYS A 82 -25.58 -10.76 6.35
CA LYS A 82 -25.36 -9.37 5.95
C LYS A 82 -24.21 -9.29 4.96
N ILE A 83 -24.35 -8.39 3.98
CA ILE A 83 -23.30 -8.09 3.01
C ILE A 83 -22.43 -6.97 3.57
N CYS A 84 -21.13 -7.24 3.69
CA CYS A 84 -20.12 -6.28 4.08
C CYS A 84 -19.55 -5.57 2.85
N ASN A 85 -19.65 -4.25 2.86
CA ASN A 85 -19.06 -3.39 1.84
C ASN A 85 -17.74 -2.82 2.37
N PHE A 86 -16.74 -2.76 1.51
CA PHE A 86 -15.42 -2.23 1.85
C PHE A 86 -15.20 -0.88 1.15
N GLN A 87 -14.55 0.04 1.85
CA GLN A 87 -14.20 1.32 1.25
C GLN A 87 -13.17 1.09 0.13
N TYR A 88 -13.32 1.83 -0.97
CA TYR A 88 -12.39 1.85 -2.11
C TYR A 88 -12.37 0.59 -3.00
N THR A 89 -13.34 -0.32 -2.86
CA THR A 89 -13.59 -1.44 -3.77
C THR A 89 -15.09 -1.65 -3.98
N THR A 90 -15.44 -2.33 -5.06
CA THR A 90 -16.79 -2.85 -5.32
C THR A 90 -16.98 -4.26 -4.77
N ASP A 91 -15.90 -4.90 -4.29
CA ASP A 91 -15.96 -6.23 -3.72
C ASP A 91 -16.79 -6.21 -2.44
N THR A 92 -17.61 -7.25 -2.29
CA THR A 92 -18.49 -7.41 -1.13
C THR A 92 -18.33 -8.81 -0.57
N CYS A 93 -18.47 -8.94 0.74
CA CYS A 93 -18.41 -10.24 1.38
C CYS A 93 -19.62 -10.46 2.27
N GLU A 94 -20.32 -11.57 2.03
CA GLU A 94 -21.46 -11.95 2.84
C GLU A 94 -20.98 -12.71 4.09
N ILE A 95 -21.43 -12.23 5.25
CA ILE A 95 -21.26 -12.90 6.53
C ILE A 95 -22.61 -13.42 7.01
N TYR A 96 -22.58 -14.51 7.78
CA TYR A 96 -23.78 -15.11 8.34
C TYR A 96 -23.53 -15.66 9.75
N ILE A 97 -24.59 -15.79 10.53
CA ILE A 97 -24.57 -16.41 11.86
C ILE A 97 -24.83 -17.90 11.71
N ASP A 98 -23.89 -18.71 12.19
CA ASP A 98 -23.99 -20.18 12.16
C ASP A 98 -24.65 -20.70 13.44
N GLU A 99 -25.97 -20.87 13.40
CA GLU A 99 -26.77 -21.39 14.52
C GLU A 99 -26.50 -22.87 14.84
N THR A 100 -25.78 -23.59 13.98
CA THR A 100 -25.44 -25.00 14.22
C THR A 100 -24.34 -25.16 15.27
N LYS A 101 -23.70 -24.06 15.68
CA LYS A 101 -22.61 -24.04 16.66
C LYS A 101 -23.07 -23.36 17.96
N PRO A 102 -22.63 -23.87 19.12
CA PRO A 102 -23.10 -23.41 20.44
C PRO A 102 -22.79 -21.94 20.75
N ASP A 103 -21.82 -21.34 20.06
CA ASP A 103 -21.39 -19.94 20.24
C ASP A 103 -21.95 -18.99 19.17
N TYR A 104 -22.84 -19.46 18.28
CA TYR A 104 -23.42 -18.69 17.18
C TYR A 104 -22.39 -17.82 16.43
N PRO A 105 -21.25 -18.37 15.98
CA PRO A 105 -20.20 -17.56 15.40
C PRO A 105 -20.64 -16.93 14.09
N VAL A 106 -20.19 -15.70 13.89
CA VAL A 106 -20.22 -15.05 12.58
C VAL A 106 -19.19 -15.75 11.69
N ARG A 107 -19.63 -16.17 10.50
CA ARG A 107 -18.82 -16.85 9.48
C ARG A 107 -18.92 -16.10 8.15
N ILE A 108 -17.91 -16.26 7.31
CA ILE A 108 -17.91 -15.76 5.93
C ILE A 108 -18.53 -16.82 5.03
N LYS A 109 -19.47 -16.42 4.17
CA LYS A 109 -20.03 -17.29 3.14
C LYS A 109 -18.94 -17.64 2.14
N GLY A 110 -18.66 -18.92 1.97
CA GLY A 110 -17.55 -19.40 1.15
C GLY A 110 -16.21 -19.59 1.90
N ASN A 111 -16.20 -19.49 3.24
CA ASN A 111 -15.04 -19.62 4.15
C ASN A 111 -13.98 -18.52 4.04
N THR A 112 -13.72 -18.01 2.84
CA THR A 112 -12.79 -16.90 2.60
C THR A 112 -13.50 -15.75 1.88
N CYS A 113 -12.99 -14.54 2.08
CA CYS A 113 -13.45 -13.33 1.40
C CYS A 113 -12.26 -12.71 0.68
N ASN A 114 -12.33 -12.67 -0.65
CA ASN A 114 -11.28 -12.10 -1.49
C ASN A 114 -11.64 -10.67 -1.85
N ILE A 115 -10.74 -9.73 -1.60
CA ILE A 115 -10.94 -8.29 -1.76
C ILE A 115 -9.76 -7.72 -2.54
N SER A 116 -10.04 -7.02 -3.62
CA SER A 116 -9.07 -6.34 -4.47
C SER A 116 -9.14 -4.84 -4.23
N LEU A 117 -8.04 -4.25 -3.74
CA LEU A 117 -7.95 -2.82 -3.45
C LEU A 117 -6.73 -2.22 -4.14
N LYS A 118 -6.98 -1.40 -5.17
CA LYS A 118 -5.95 -0.61 -5.86
C LYS A 118 -4.68 -1.40 -6.23
N GLY A 119 -4.85 -2.63 -6.73
CA GLY A 119 -3.77 -3.51 -7.17
C GLY A 119 -3.22 -4.47 -6.11
N PHE A 120 -3.78 -4.47 -4.90
CA PHE A 120 -3.51 -5.48 -3.86
C PHE A 120 -4.68 -6.45 -3.75
N HIS A 121 -4.39 -7.74 -3.62
CA HIS A 121 -5.40 -8.77 -3.38
C HIS A 121 -5.28 -9.29 -1.95
N PHE A 122 -6.38 -9.23 -1.20
CA PHE A 122 -6.46 -9.68 0.18
C PHE A 122 -7.44 -10.84 0.30
N SER A 123 -7.10 -11.85 1.09
CA SER A 123 -8.00 -12.91 1.52
C SER A 123 -8.23 -12.79 3.02
N CYS A 124 -9.49 -12.78 3.42
CA CYS A 124 -9.92 -12.71 4.81
C CYS A 124 -10.63 -14.01 5.23
N GLU A 125 -10.31 -14.49 6.42
CA GLU A 125 -10.84 -15.72 7.02
C GLU A 125 -11.19 -15.50 8.48
N ILE A 126 -12.19 -16.22 8.98
CA ILE A 126 -12.54 -16.26 10.40
C ILE A 126 -12.07 -17.61 10.94
N LYS A 127 -10.84 -17.67 11.49
CA LYS A 127 -10.22 -18.92 11.99
C LYS A 127 -10.60 -19.27 13.43
N SER A 128 -11.07 -18.31 14.21
CA SER A 128 -11.50 -18.53 15.59
C SER A 128 -12.61 -17.55 15.94
N LEU A 129 -13.51 -17.94 16.84
CA LEU A 129 -14.85 -17.39 17.12
C LEU A 129 -14.95 -15.85 17.29
N LYS A 130 -13.83 -15.11 17.32
CA LYS A 130 -13.78 -13.65 17.52
C LYS A 130 -12.69 -12.92 16.72
N LYS A 131 -11.95 -13.59 15.82
CA LYS A 131 -10.81 -12.96 15.12
C LYS A 131 -10.90 -13.14 13.61
N VAL A 132 -10.96 -12.02 12.90
CA VAL A 132 -10.81 -11.93 11.45
C VAL A 132 -9.32 -11.86 11.13
N TYR A 133 -8.87 -12.75 10.25
CA TYR A 133 -7.50 -12.80 9.75
C TYR A 133 -7.52 -12.44 8.27
N CYS A 134 -6.97 -11.28 7.92
CA CYS A 134 -6.79 -10.86 6.53
C CYS A 134 -5.31 -10.89 6.18
N TYR A 135 -4.99 -11.47 5.03
CA TYR A 135 -3.63 -11.54 4.51
C TYR A 135 -3.63 -11.25 3.01
N GLU A 136 -2.50 -10.81 2.49
CA GLU A 136 -2.32 -10.57 1.05
C GLU A 136 -2.13 -11.90 0.31
N GLN A 137 -2.81 -12.08 -0.80
CA GLN A 137 -2.54 -13.15 -1.74
C GLN A 137 -1.42 -12.71 -2.68
N LYS A 138 -0.38 -13.54 -2.79
CA LYS A 138 0.72 -13.33 -3.73
C LYS A 138 0.30 -13.70 -5.13
#